data_AF-M7YBG4-F1
#
_entry.id   AF-M7YBG4-F1
#
_cell.length_a   1.000
_cell.length_b   1.000
_cell.length_c   1.000
_cell.angle_alpha   90.00
_cell.angle_beta   90.00
_cell.angle_gamma   90.00
#
_symmetry.space_group_name_H-M   'P 1'
#
loop_
_entity.id
_entity.type
_entity.pdbx_description
1 polymer ?
#
loop_
_entity_poly.entity_id
_entity_poly.type
_entity_poly.pdbx_seq_one_letter_code
_entity_poly.pdbx_strand_id
1 'polypeptide(L)'
;MVGLFGLLLFGYFFGRLAAKEIIEKKKDHTWVGFKYGVLTLWSGTLSGSLVGFFQEGFHKIGMYDDPFVDYIYKPMFWVTFFGLLPVLFVGFWFGRQIKKHSK
;
A
#
# COMPACT_ATOMS: atom_id res chain seq x y z
N MET A 1 -10.04 10.32 7.05
CA MET A 1 -9.48 11.27 6.06
C MET A 1 -7.98 11.08 5.87
N VAL A 2 -7.16 11.07 6.95
CA VAL A 2 -5.69 10.98 6.86
C VAL A 2 -5.18 9.73 6.10
N GLY A 3 -5.76 8.55 6.34
CA GLY A 3 -5.38 7.33 5.63
C GLY A 3 -5.62 7.38 4.11
N LEU A 4 -6.67 8.07 3.66
CA LEU A 4 -6.98 8.25 2.24
C LEU A 4 -5.92 9.14 1.58
N PHE A 5 -5.55 10.24 2.23
CA PHE A 5 -4.48 11.13 1.76
C PHE A 5 -3.14 10.40 1.68
N GLY A 6 -2.81 9.59 2.70
CA GLY A 6 -1.61 8.75 2.70
C GLY A 6 -1.61 7.79 1.51
N LEU A 7 -2.72 7.08 1.27
CA LEU A 7 -2.85 6.15 0.16
C LEU A 7 -2.69 6.83 -1.20
N LEU A 8 -3.30 8.00 -1.41
CA LEU A 8 -3.16 8.77 -2.65
C LEU A 8 -1.73 9.26 -2.87
N LEU A 9 -1.07 9.74 -1.81
CA LEU A 9 0.31 10.20 -1.87
C LEU A 9 1.27 9.05 -2.21
N PHE A 10 1.14 7.91 -1.55
CA PHE A 10 1.93 6.71 -1.87
C PHE A 10 1.61 6.16 -3.25
N GLY A 11 0.34 6.18 -3.67
CA GLY A 11 -0.06 5.78 -5.02
C GLY A 11 0.60 6.64 -6.08
N TYR A 12 0.65 7.96 -5.91
CA TYR A 12 1.37 8.86 -6.80
C TYR A 12 2.88 8.59 -6.80
N PHE A 13 3.49 8.46 -5.62
CA PHE A 13 4.92 8.23 -5.47
C PHE A 13 5.37 6.90 -6.10
N PHE A 14 4.72 5.79 -5.73
CA PHE A 14 5.02 4.47 -6.27
C PHE A 14 4.61 4.33 -7.73
N GLY A 15 3.55 5.03 -8.18
CA GLY A 15 3.18 5.09 -9.59
C GLY A 15 4.29 5.69 -10.47
N ARG A 16 4.94 6.78 -10.01
CA ARG A 16 6.10 7.37 -10.72
C ARG A 16 7.30 6.42 -10.74
N LEU A 17 7.57 5.74 -9.64
CA LEU A 17 8.65 4.74 -9.59
C LEU A 17 8.38 3.54 -10.49
N ALA A 18 7.12 3.08 -10.55
CA ALA A 18 6.68 2.03 -11.47
C ALA A 18 6.87 2.45 -12.93
N ALA A 19 6.46 3.68 -13.28
CA ALA A 19 6.67 4.23 -14.61
C ALA A 19 8.15 4.28 -14.98
N LYS A 20 9.01 4.72 -14.06
CA LYS A 20 10.47 4.73 -14.26
C LYS A 20 11.03 3.32 -14.53
N GLU A 21 10.61 2.31 -13.76
CA GLU A 21 11.07 0.94 -13.97
C GLU A 21 10.52 0.30 -15.27
N ILE A 22 9.28 0.58 -15.64
CA ILE A 22 8.65 0.01 -16.85
C ILE A 22 9.17 0.68 -18.12
N ILE A 23 9.24 2.01 -18.14
CA ILE A 23 9.55 2.80 -19.34
C ILE A 23 11.06 2.89 -19.55
N GLU A 24 11.80 3.45 -18.59
CA GLU A 24 13.24 3.71 -18.75
C GLU A 24 14.05 2.40 -18.66
N LYS A 25 13.72 1.55 -17.69
CA LYS A 25 14.47 0.31 -17.43
C LYS A 25 13.92 -0.91 -18.18
N LYS A 26 12.85 -0.75 -18.98
CA LYS A 26 12.21 -1.80 -19.79
C LYS A 26 11.88 -3.08 -19.00
N LYS A 27 11.59 -2.97 -17.70
CA LYS A 27 11.26 -4.13 -16.87
C LYS A 27 9.86 -4.66 -17.15
N ASP A 28 9.61 -5.90 -16.76
CA ASP A 28 8.29 -6.50 -16.92
C ASP A 28 7.22 -5.72 -16.12
N HIS A 29 6.27 -5.18 -16.87
CA HIS A 29 5.15 -4.39 -16.36
C HIS A 29 4.23 -5.17 -15.41
N THR A 30 4.12 -6.48 -15.52
CA THR A 30 3.26 -7.34 -14.69
C THR A 30 3.84 -7.41 -13.28
N TRP A 31 5.11 -7.76 -13.19
CA TRP A 31 5.82 -7.83 -11.90
C TRP A 31 5.98 -6.47 -11.25
N VAL A 32 6.35 -5.45 -12.04
CA VAL A 32 6.51 -4.08 -11.51
C VAL A 32 5.17 -3.52 -11.02
N GLY A 33 4.08 -3.74 -11.77
CA GLY A 33 2.73 -3.32 -11.36
C GLY A 33 2.28 -3.99 -10.06
N PHE A 34 2.49 -5.29 -9.92
CA PHE A 34 2.20 -6.01 -8.67
C PHE A 34 3.05 -5.50 -7.50
N LYS A 35 4.38 -5.42 -7.67
CA LYS A 35 5.31 -4.92 -6.65
C LYS A 35 4.87 -3.57 -6.09
N TYR A 36 4.62 -2.59 -6.96
CA TYR A 36 4.24 -1.24 -6.51
C TYR A 36 2.80 -1.16 -6.02
N GLY A 37 1.90 -2.04 -6.49
CA GLY A 37 0.58 -2.21 -5.90
C GLY A 37 0.64 -2.68 -4.44
N VAL A 38 1.47 -3.68 -4.14
CA VAL A 38 1.69 -4.18 -2.77
C VAL A 38 2.30 -3.09 -1.89
N LEU A 39 3.32 -2.39 -2.40
CA LEU A 39 3.96 -1.29 -1.65
C LEU A 39 2.97 -0.18 -1.30
N THR A 40 2.10 0.18 -2.24
CA THR A 40 1.04 1.20 -2.01
C THR A 40 0.04 0.73 -0.96
N LEU A 41 -0.38 -0.53 -1.03
CA LEU A 41 -1.31 -1.12 -0.06
C LEU A 41 -0.71 -1.12 1.35
N TRP A 42 0.53 -1.60 1.49
CA TRP A 42 1.21 -1.66 2.78
C TRP A 42 1.50 -0.28 3.35
N SER A 43 1.99 0.67 2.55
CA SER A 43 2.30 2.01 3.05
C SER A 43 1.05 2.78 3.45
N GLY A 44 -0.05 2.65 2.69
CA GLY A 44 -1.34 3.26 3.02
C GLY A 44 -1.94 2.66 4.29
N THR A 45 -1.91 1.33 4.40
CA THR A 45 -2.40 0.62 5.60
C THR A 45 -1.58 1.01 6.82
N LEU A 46 -0.25 0.92 6.75
CA LEU A 46 0.64 1.28 7.85
C LEU A 46 0.43 2.73 8.28
N SER A 47 0.24 3.64 7.34
CA SER A 47 -0.01 5.06 7.67
C SER A 47 -1.36 5.27 8.36
N GLY A 48 -2.42 4.62 7.88
CA GLY A 48 -3.72 4.65 8.56
C GLY A 48 -3.66 4.03 9.96
N SER A 49 -3.00 2.88 10.07
CA SER A 49 -2.72 2.15 11.30
C SER A 49 -1.94 2.98 12.32
N LEU A 50 -0.88 3.67 11.90
CA LEU A 50 -0.10 4.55 12.76
C LEU A 50 -0.93 5.73 13.25
N VAL A 51 -1.75 6.34 12.39
CA VAL A 51 -2.64 7.42 12.80
C VAL A 51 -3.63 6.94 13.86
N GLY A 52 -4.28 5.78 13.65
CA GLY A 52 -5.17 5.18 14.64
C GLY A 52 -4.46 4.84 15.95
N PHE A 53 -3.24 4.28 15.86
CA PHE A 53 -2.41 4.00 17.02
C PHE A 53 -2.08 5.26 17.82
N PHE A 54 -1.67 6.36 17.17
CA PHE A 54 -1.34 7.59 17.89
C PHE A 54 -2.57 8.35 18.41
N GLN A 55 -3.71 8.26 17.73
CA GLN A 55 -4.94 8.91 18.18
C GLN A 55 -5.61 8.17 19.34
N GLU A 56 -5.75 6.85 19.20
CA GLU A 56 -6.58 6.04 20.11
C GLU A 56 -5.77 4.99 20.86
N GLY A 57 -4.78 4.37 20.22
CA GLY A 57 -3.96 3.31 20.80
C GLY A 57 -3.03 3.78 21.92
N PHE A 58 -2.44 4.98 21.79
CA PHE A 58 -1.49 5.52 22.76
C PHE A 58 -2.12 5.76 24.14
N HIS A 59 -3.39 6.18 24.16
CA HIS A 59 -4.17 6.38 25.39
C HIS A 59 -4.60 5.06 26.07
N LYS A 60 -4.44 3.92 25.38
CA LYS A 60 -4.82 2.59 25.86
C LYS A 60 -3.61 1.74 26.30
N ILE A 61 -2.39 2.29 26.25
CA ILE A 61 -1.17 1.59 26.68
C ILE A 61 -1.29 1.25 28.18
N GLY A 62 -1.25 -0.05 28.50
CA GLY A 62 -1.37 -0.57 29.87
C GLY A 62 -2.74 -1.17 30.24
N MET A 63 -3.69 -1.20 29.29
CA MET A 63 -4.95 -1.95 29.43
C MET A 63 -4.80 -3.42 28.95
N TYR A 64 -5.87 -4.21 29.07
CA TYR A 64 -5.87 -5.66 28.77
C TYR A 64 -5.52 -6.00 27.31
N ASP A 65 -5.79 -5.08 26.38
CA ASP A 65 -5.48 -5.22 24.96
C ASP A 65 -4.12 -4.58 24.62
N ASP A 66 -3.32 -5.27 23.79
CA ASP A 66 -2.07 -4.74 23.25
C ASP A 66 -2.36 -3.80 22.06
N PRO A 67 -2.18 -2.47 22.22
CA PRO A 67 -2.52 -1.51 21.16
C PRO A 67 -1.62 -1.67 19.92
N PHE A 68 -0.42 -2.22 20.06
CA PHE A 68 0.43 -2.51 18.89
C PHE A 68 -0.18 -3.62 18.05
N VAL A 69 -0.70 -4.67 18.71
CA VAL A 69 -1.35 -5.78 18.02
C VAL A 69 -2.62 -5.31 17.30
N ASP A 70 -3.42 -4.48 17.96
CA ASP A 70 -4.72 -4.06 17.44
C ASP A 70 -4.65 -3.04 16.31
N TYR A 71 -3.72 -2.09 16.39
CA TYR A 71 -3.65 -1.01 15.42
C TYR A 71 -2.59 -1.23 14.34
N ILE A 72 -1.55 -2.02 14.58
CA ILE A 72 -0.47 -2.26 13.60
C ILE A 72 -0.52 -3.68 13.05
N TYR A 73 -0.35 -4.70 13.91
CA TYR A 73 -0.17 -6.07 13.46
C TYR A 73 -1.42 -6.63 12.76
N LYS A 74 -2.58 -6.59 13.43
CA LYS A 74 -3.84 -7.10 12.88
C LYS A 74 -4.15 -6.43 11.53
N PRO A 75 -4.19 -5.09 11.39
CA PRO A 75 -4.50 -4.47 10.11
C PRO A 75 -3.54 -4.85 9.00
N MET A 76 -2.22 -4.86 9.27
CA MET A 76 -1.21 -5.27 8.28
C MET A 76 -1.38 -6.73 7.85
N PHE A 77 -1.69 -7.63 8.80
CA PHE A 77 -1.94 -9.04 8.52
C PHE A 77 -3.19 -9.22 7.64
N TRP A 78 -4.33 -8.67 8.05
CA TRP A 78 -5.60 -8.79 7.33
C TRP A 78 -5.52 -8.17 5.93
N VAL A 79 -4.92 -6.99 5.81
CA VAL A 79 -4.75 -6.34 4.50
C VAL A 79 -3.77 -7.10 3.62
N THR A 80 -2.72 -7.70 4.18
CA THR A 80 -1.85 -8.56 3.37
C THR A 80 -2.61 -9.78 2.88
N PHE A 81 -3.34 -10.48 3.76
CA PHE A 81 -4.02 -11.72 3.40
C PHE A 81 -5.16 -11.51 2.41
N PHE A 82 -6.04 -10.53 2.67
CA PHE A 82 -7.23 -10.27 1.84
C PHE A 82 -6.96 -9.27 0.71
N GLY A 83 -6.02 -8.35 0.90
CA GLY A 83 -5.69 -7.30 -0.07
C GLY A 83 -4.72 -7.73 -1.16
N LEU A 84 -3.99 -8.85 -1.00
CA LEU A 84 -3.08 -9.36 -2.04
C LEU A 84 -3.82 -9.71 -3.34
N LEU A 85 -4.98 -10.36 -3.25
CA LEU A 85 -5.81 -10.70 -4.41
C LEU A 85 -6.23 -9.46 -5.23
N PRO A 86 -6.92 -8.46 -4.65
CA PRO A 86 -7.27 -7.26 -5.41
C PRO A 86 -6.04 -6.49 -5.88
N VAL A 87 -4.94 -6.49 -5.13
CA VAL A 87 -3.67 -5.86 -5.56
C VAL A 87 -3.06 -6.56 -6.77
N LEU A 88 -3.16 -7.89 -6.88
CA LEU A 88 -2.73 -8.60 -8.09
C LEU A 88 -3.51 -8.09 -9.31
N PHE A 89 -4.84 -8.04 -9.24
CA PHE A 89 -5.66 -7.56 -10.35
C PHE A 89 -5.39 -6.09 -10.70
N VAL A 90 -5.41 -5.21 -9.70
CA VAL A 90 -5.19 -3.77 -9.90
C VAL A 90 -3.75 -3.49 -10.34
N GLY A 91 -2.76 -4.13 -9.74
CA GLY A 91 -1.35 -3.98 -10.09
C GLY A 91 -1.05 -4.42 -11.52
N PHE A 92 -1.62 -5.54 -11.96
CA PHE A 92 -1.51 -6.00 -13.35
C PHE A 92 -2.18 -5.03 -14.33
N TRP A 93 -3.38 -4.54 -14.01
CA TRP A 93 -4.05 -3.52 -14.82
C TRP A 93 -3.21 -2.25 -14.91
N PHE A 94 -2.71 -1.76 -13.79
CA PHE A 94 -1.94 -0.52 -13.69
C PHE A 94 -0.63 -0.61 -14.48
N GLY A 95 0.11 -1.72 -14.34
CA GLY A 95 1.33 -1.97 -15.12
C GLY A 95 1.07 -2.00 -16.63
N ARG A 96 -0.04 -2.62 -17.07
CA ARG A 96 -0.46 -2.62 -18.48
C ARG A 96 -0.79 -1.21 -18.98
N GLN A 97 -1.47 -0.40 -18.18
CA GLN A 97 -1.79 0.99 -18.54
C GLN A 97 -0.53 1.84 -18.71
N ILE A 98 0.44 1.73 -17.81
CA ILE A 98 1.74 2.43 -17.92
C ILE A 98 2.44 2.03 -19.23
N LYS A 99 2.53 0.73 -19.51
CA LYS A 99 3.18 0.23 -20.73
C LYS A 99 2.48 0.72 -22.00
N LYS A 100 1.14 0.79 -22.00
CA LYS A 100 0.36 1.24 -23.15
C LYS A 100 0.62 2.72 -23.48
N HIS A 101 0.75 3.58 -22.46
CA HIS A 101 1.02 5.01 -22.64
C HIS A 101 2.51 5.34 -22.90
N SER A 102 3.38 4.33 -22.85
CA SER A 102 4.80 4.46 -23.21
C SER A 102 5.08 4.21 -24.69
N LYS A 103 4.13 3.63 -25.43
CA LYS A 103 4.21 3.44 -26.88
C LYS A 103 3.59 4.65 -27.58
#